data_AF-A0A6A7MA09-F1
#
_entry.id   AF-A0A6A7MA09-F1
#
_cell.length_a   1.000
_cell.length_b   1.000
_cell.length_c   1.000
_cell.angle_alpha   90.00
_cell.angle_beta   90.00
_cell.angle_gamma   90.00
#
_symmetry.space_group_name_H-M   'P 1'
#
loop_
_entity.id
_entity.type
_entity.pdbx_description
1 polymer ?
#
loop_
_entity_poly.entity_id
_entity_poly.type
_entity_poly.pdbx_seq_one_letter_code
_entity_poly.pdbx_strand_id
1 'polypeptide(L)'
;MTSPLSASAVLFEDHFSGTQVSDVNWDYNHWIQGPNNPSYLGQTQMRQNLPAAENDMARIRMDTFNPPPGGPDSYYGSEAITKQAWDVSAGGLGFEGKFRFEGTQGGMIAGFFTYEQFPSGAKREPHDEIDFEIITTQMQKISTNVFKHQEVGTPHSYAVDGGLGIDHVYRFEWLPSVVRWFVDNKLIREEVQNVPTKPQQLHLNLWGAPQAGGPNGGPWGPNPGDPGGPPITDPTLLIAKTPAANKSYFFDVDYVKVERLATQLGDSGHNNLLGSAANEALDGVAGDDTLNGGDGNDVVAGGEGNDTMAGGAGDDSLYGGTGANIVSGGAGIDRIHTGQGADTVRDTLADLNGDTIVAFGANDMVDIQGTLAGRGGLGVTPGNGGLGGTGSTMLTLGGSSFQMEGDHSGGDFMMVARGSGPDAHTMLTFQTFLPTLSEGVRVNPTLVNGIANEPFLTGDGTVGFTAELKSAASAYANTLGVYRIAADGTISDVQILFNNTLNVASGARTVDLGTPADGERVAFFLIQNGFNKFGALPDNLSFVTPGTGAPSDTDIGIPPVLQSATLGALSGATIFHSLSTLNPAEAMQVLSGTSAGGRELLIGFEDLPSATGDNDFQDVVFSIKTTTDDFLFV
;
A
#
# COMPACT_ATOMS: atom_id res chain seq x y z
N MET A 1 4.73 -17.69 2.27
CA MET A 1 5.26 -18.55 1.19
C MET A 1 5.50 -17.78 -0.11
N THR A 2 6.74 -17.70 -0.62
CA THR A 2 7.04 -17.06 -1.93
C THR A 2 6.92 -17.98 -3.16
N SER A 3 6.50 -19.23 -2.95
CA SER A 3 6.26 -20.25 -3.99
C SER A 3 4.78 -20.34 -4.41
N PRO A 4 4.47 -21.01 -5.53
CA PRO A 4 3.11 -21.40 -5.87
C PRO A 4 2.48 -22.40 -4.89
N LEU A 5 1.16 -22.37 -4.80
CA LEU A 5 0.34 -23.26 -3.97
C LEU A 5 0.11 -24.64 -4.60
N SER A 6 -0.07 -25.64 -3.73
CA SER A 6 -0.35 -27.02 -4.12
C SER A 6 -1.72 -27.17 -4.78
N ALA A 7 -1.78 -27.87 -5.91
CA ALA A 7 -3.03 -28.23 -6.58
C ALA A 7 -3.73 -29.42 -5.89
N SER A 8 -5.03 -29.29 -5.63
CA SER A 8 -5.91 -30.38 -5.19
C SER A 8 -6.48 -31.18 -6.37
N ALA A 9 -6.65 -30.55 -7.53
CA ALA A 9 -7.02 -31.22 -8.79
C ALA A 9 -6.63 -30.39 -10.03
N VAL A 10 -6.24 -31.06 -11.12
CA VAL A 10 -6.21 -30.44 -12.46
C VAL A 10 -7.65 -30.38 -12.97
N LEU A 11 -8.13 -29.18 -13.32
CA LEU A 11 -9.46 -28.95 -13.89
C LEU A 11 -9.43 -28.93 -15.42
N PHE A 12 -8.34 -28.42 -15.99
CA PHE A 12 -8.11 -28.31 -17.42
C PHE A 12 -6.61 -28.37 -17.71
N GLU A 13 -6.24 -29.01 -18.81
CA GLU A 13 -4.85 -29.09 -19.27
C GLU A 13 -4.87 -29.32 -20.80
N ASP A 14 -4.05 -28.59 -21.54
CA ASP A 14 -3.91 -28.75 -22.98
C ASP A 14 -2.45 -28.58 -23.39
N HIS A 15 -1.88 -29.63 -23.99
CA HIS A 15 -0.54 -29.68 -24.60
C HIS A 15 -0.64 -29.57 -26.14
N PHE A 16 -1.78 -29.09 -26.64
CA PHE A 16 -2.03 -28.72 -28.03
C PHE A 16 -1.65 -29.78 -29.08
N SER A 17 -1.73 -31.06 -28.72
CA SER A 17 -1.23 -32.15 -29.56
C SER A 17 -1.97 -32.25 -30.90
N GLY A 18 -1.23 -32.38 -32.00
CA GLY A 18 -1.80 -32.49 -33.35
C GLY A 18 -1.42 -31.34 -34.29
N THR A 19 -2.40 -30.85 -35.08
CA THR A 19 -2.17 -29.84 -36.14
C THR A 19 -3.02 -28.57 -36.01
N GLN A 20 -3.96 -28.54 -35.06
CA GLN A 20 -4.81 -27.39 -34.77
C GLN A 20 -5.24 -27.47 -33.30
N VAL A 21 -5.42 -26.32 -32.64
CA VAL A 21 -5.99 -26.25 -31.29
C VAL A 21 -7.40 -26.87 -31.29
N SER A 22 -7.71 -27.67 -30.26
CA SER A 22 -8.88 -28.55 -30.21
C SER A 22 -10.21 -27.79 -30.05
N ASP A 23 -11.17 -28.01 -30.95
CA ASP A 23 -12.52 -27.43 -30.88
C ASP A 23 -13.44 -28.08 -29.84
N VAL A 24 -12.98 -29.14 -29.17
CA VAL A 24 -13.63 -29.70 -27.97
C VAL A 24 -13.41 -28.77 -26.77
N ASN A 25 -12.17 -28.29 -26.61
CA ASN A 25 -11.71 -27.51 -25.45
C ASN A 25 -11.89 -26.00 -25.67
N TRP A 26 -11.59 -25.55 -26.88
CA TRP A 26 -11.44 -24.13 -27.22
C TRP A 26 -12.53 -23.66 -28.19
N ASP A 27 -12.83 -22.38 -28.08
CA ASP A 27 -13.52 -21.58 -29.08
C ASP A 27 -12.62 -20.45 -29.58
N TYR A 28 -13.08 -19.69 -30.56
CA TYR A 28 -12.40 -18.50 -31.07
C TYR A 28 -13.33 -17.28 -31.02
N ASN A 29 -12.77 -16.12 -31.34
CA ASN A 29 -13.51 -14.87 -31.36
C ASN A 29 -14.47 -14.81 -32.56
N HIS A 30 -15.75 -15.15 -32.34
CA HIS A 30 -16.84 -15.15 -33.34
C HIS A 30 -17.27 -13.75 -33.85
N TRP A 31 -16.64 -12.66 -33.40
CA TRP A 31 -17.11 -11.30 -33.68
C TRP A 31 -16.60 -10.79 -35.04
N ILE A 32 -17.46 -10.89 -36.05
CA ILE A 32 -17.26 -10.20 -37.34
C ILE A 32 -17.24 -8.68 -37.10
N GLN A 33 -16.20 -8.00 -37.62
CA GLN A 33 -16.01 -6.58 -37.41
C GLN A 33 -17.18 -5.76 -37.99
N GLY A 34 -17.77 -4.90 -37.15
CA GLY A 34 -18.87 -4.01 -37.49
C GLY A 34 -18.77 -2.70 -36.70
N PRO A 35 -19.59 -1.67 -37.00
CA PRO A 35 -19.47 -0.35 -36.39
C PRO A 35 -19.67 -0.32 -34.86
N ASN A 36 -20.19 -1.40 -34.28
CA ASN A 36 -20.44 -1.54 -32.85
C ASN A 36 -19.40 -2.44 -32.14
N ASN A 37 -18.41 -2.99 -32.86
CA ASN A 37 -17.31 -3.76 -32.27
C ASN A 37 -15.99 -3.47 -33.03
N PRO A 38 -15.33 -2.34 -32.73
CA PRO A 38 -13.89 -2.23 -32.89
C PRO A 38 -13.23 -3.04 -31.77
N SER A 39 -12.67 -4.21 -32.09
CA SER A 39 -11.66 -4.88 -31.26
C SER A 39 -10.62 -3.85 -30.83
N TYR A 40 -10.53 -3.55 -29.52
CA TYR A 40 -9.93 -2.32 -28.93
C TYR A 40 -8.94 -1.60 -29.90
N LEU A 41 -9.34 -0.43 -30.45
CA LEU A 41 -8.70 0.37 -31.54
C LEU A 41 -9.04 0.04 -33.01
N GLY A 42 -9.67 -1.10 -33.30
CA GLY A 42 -10.20 -1.47 -34.62
C GLY A 42 -9.18 -1.88 -35.69
N GLN A 43 -7.89 -2.04 -35.37
CA GLN A 43 -6.82 -2.32 -36.35
C GLN A 43 -6.24 -3.74 -36.34
N THR A 44 -6.67 -4.62 -35.42
CA THR A 44 -6.45 -6.08 -35.56
C THR A 44 -7.81 -6.78 -35.67
N GLN A 45 -8.05 -7.49 -36.78
CA GLN A 45 -9.20 -8.40 -36.92
C GLN A 45 -8.81 -9.80 -36.44
N MET A 46 -9.71 -10.50 -35.76
CA MET A 46 -9.45 -11.88 -35.31
C MET A 46 -9.87 -12.90 -36.36
N ARG A 47 -9.02 -13.93 -36.53
CA ARG A 47 -9.33 -15.12 -37.31
C ARG A 47 -10.60 -15.79 -36.80
N GLN A 48 -11.50 -16.06 -37.73
CA GLN A 48 -12.74 -16.82 -37.50
C GLN A 48 -12.47 -18.34 -37.56
N ASN A 49 -11.36 -18.78 -36.95
CA ASN A 49 -10.97 -20.18 -36.79
C ASN A 49 -9.89 -20.31 -35.69
N LEU A 50 -9.87 -21.48 -35.04
CA LEU A 50 -8.87 -21.79 -33.99
C LEU A 50 -7.43 -21.74 -34.52
N PRO A 51 -6.45 -21.35 -33.69
CA PRO A 51 -5.03 -21.36 -34.03
C PRO A 51 -4.52 -22.71 -34.52
N ALA A 52 -3.46 -22.69 -35.32
CA ALA A 52 -2.71 -23.90 -35.64
C ALA A 52 -2.01 -24.45 -34.38
N ALA A 53 -1.73 -25.74 -34.38
CA ALA A 53 -0.82 -26.36 -33.44
C ALA A 53 0.28 -27.09 -34.22
N GLU A 54 1.50 -27.09 -33.71
CA GLU A 54 2.67 -27.62 -34.42
C GLU A 54 3.75 -28.03 -33.41
N ASN A 55 4.20 -29.29 -33.46
CA ASN A 55 5.15 -29.86 -32.49
C ASN A 55 4.63 -29.82 -31.03
N ASP A 56 3.34 -30.15 -30.85
CA ASP A 56 2.66 -30.21 -29.54
C ASP A 56 2.71 -28.87 -28.77
N MET A 57 2.39 -27.80 -29.50
CA MET A 57 2.43 -26.39 -29.07
C MET A 57 1.42 -25.57 -29.87
N ALA A 58 0.67 -24.67 -29.23
CA ALA A 58 -0.24 -23.73 -29.89
C ALA A 58 0.54 -22.57 -30.51
N ARG A 59 0.25 -22.29 -31.79
CA ARG A 59 0.96 -21.32 -32.63
C ARG A 59 0.04 -20.10 -32.84
N ILE A 60 -0.07 -19.25 -31.82
CA ILE A 60 -0.96 -18.08 -31.84
C ILE A 60 -0.39 -17.03 -32.78
N ARG A 61 -0.99 -16.88 -33.96
CA ARG A 61 -0.41 -16.16 -35.10
C ARG A 61 -0.99 -14.77 -35.30
N MET A 62 -0.15 -13.81 -35.70
CA MET A 62 -0.59 -12.59 -36.37
C MET A 62 0.02 -12.49 -37.77
N ASP A 63 -0.78 -12.06 -38.75
CA ASP A 63 -0.33 -11.69 -40.09
C ASP A 63 -0.41 -10.18 -40.28
N THR A 64 0.60 -9.62 -40.95
CA THR A 64 0.60 -8.21 -41.36
C THR A 64 -0.37 -7.88 -42.50
N PHE A 65 -0.91 -8.90 -43.19
CA PHE A 65 -1.85 -8.80 -44.30
C PHE A 65 -3.18 -9.49 -43.95
N ASN A 66 -4.29 -8.78 -44.15
CA ASN A 66 -5.64 -9.29 -43.92
C ASN A 66 -6.36 -9.66 -45.24
N PRO A 67 -6.80 -10.93 -45.44
CA PRO A 67 -7.69 -11.32 -46.52
C PRO A 67 -9.18 -11.27 -46.07
N PRO A 68 -10.04 -10.44 -46.68
CA PRO A 68 -10.20 -10.37 -48.14
C PRO A 68 -10.10 -8.96 -48.75
N PRO A 69 -10.09 -8.82 -50.09
CA PRO A 69 -9.99 -7.52 -50.77
C PRO A 69 -11.15 -6.58 -50.41
N GLY A 70 -10.83 -5.40 -49.87
CA GLY A 70 -11.79 -4.35 -49.54
C GLY A 70 -12.12 -4.19 -48.05
N GLY A 71 -11.52 -4.99 -47.16
CA GLY A 71 -11.53 -4.71 -45.72
C GLY A 71 -10.74 -3.44 -45.34
N PRO A 72 -10.90 -2.92 -44.12
CA PRO A 72 -10.08 -1.83 -43.61
C PRO A 72 -8.62 -2.26 -43.43
N ASP A 73 -7.69 -1.31 -43.52
CA ASP A 73 -6.28 -1.52 -43.20
C ASP A 73 -6.14 -2.06 -41.77
N SER A 74 -5.77 -3.33 -41.65
CA SER A 74 -5.73 -4.06 -40.38
C SER A 74 -4.77 -5.25 -40.43
N TYR A 75 -4.26 -5.63 -39.27
CA TYR A 75 -3.61 -6.92 -39.05
C TYR A 75 -4.64 -8.03 -38.88
N TYR A 76 -4.21 -9.28 -39.06
CA TYR A 76 -5.06 -10.46 -38.86
C TYR A 76 -4.47 -11.33 -37.75
N GLY A 77 -5.03 -11.18 -36.54
CA GLY A 77 -4.63 -11.88 -35.31
C GLY A 77 -5.38 -13.18 -35.10
N SER A 78 -4.97 -13.95 -34.10
CA SER A 78 -5.65 -15.17 -33.64
C SER A 78 -5.93 -15.06 -32.16
N GLU A 79 -7.05 -15.67 -31.75
CA GLU A 79 -7.47 -15.77 -30.37
C GLU A 79 -8.08 -17.17 -30.13
N ALA A 80 -7.70 -17.82 -29.03
CA ALA A 80 -8.33 -19.02 -28.52
C ALA A 80 -8.88 -18.73 -27.11
N ILE A 81 -10.10 -19.20 -26.85
CA ILE A 81 -10.88 -18.94 -25.64
C ILE A 81 -11.33 -20.28 -25.08
N THR A 82 -11.14 -20.59 -23.80
CA THR A 82 -11.63 -21.86 -23.23
C THR A 82 -13.15 -21.88 -23.21
N LYS A 83 -13.77 -23.00 -23.64
CA LYS A 83 -15.23 -23.17 -23.57
C LYS A 83 -15.75 -23.34 -22.14
N GLN A 84 -14.85 -23.69 -21.23
CA GLN A 84 -15.10 -23.66 -19.79
C GLN A 84 -14.76 -22.28 -19.22
N ALA A 85 -15.48 -21.90 -18.17
CA ALA A 85 -15.12 -20.84 -17.24
C ALA A 85 -15.02 -21.43 -15.83
N TRP A 86 -14.24 -20.80 -14.96
CA TRP A 86 -14.03 -21.24 -13.58
C TRP A 86 -14.23 -20.09 -12.59
N ASP A 87 -14.62 -20.44 -11.37
CA ASP A 87 -14.76 -19.51 -10.25
C ASP A 87 -14.13 -20.10 -8.97
N VAL A 88 -13.89 -19.23 -7.98
CA VAL A 88 -13.22 -19.54 -6.71
C VAL A 88 -14.15 -20.11 -5.63
N SER A 89 -15.44 -20.39 -5.91
CA SER A 89 -16.42 -20.82 -4.88
C SER A 89 -16.15 -22.18 -4.23
N ALA A 90 -15.15 -22.92 -4.72
CA ALA A 90 -14.73 -24.22 -4.19
C ALA A 90 -13.21 -24.27 -3.89
N GLY A 91 -12.60 -23.12 -3.60
CA GLY A 91 -11.17 -22.93 -3.33
C GLY A 91 -10.47 -22.08 -4.40
N GLY A 92 -9.22 -21.68 -4.16
CA GLY A 92 -8.46 -20.89 -5.14
C GLY A 92 -8.21 -21.62 -6.46
N LEU A 93 -7.84 -20.88 -7.50
CA LEU A 93 -7.53 -21.39 -8.84
C LEU A 93 -6.09 -21.01 -9.25
N GLY A 94 -5.32 -21.96 -9.76
CA GLY A 94 -4.03 -21.71 -10.39
C GLY A 94 -4.17 -21.78 -11.92
N PHE A 95 -3.90 -20.68 -12.61
CA PHE A 95 -3.80 -20.63 -14.07
C PHE A 95 -2.33 -20.59 -14.46
N GLU A 96 -1.88 -21.53 -15.26
CA GLU A 96 -0.47 -21.72 -15.61
C GLU A 96 -0.31 -21.93 -17.12
N GLY A 97 0.74 -21.33 -17.70
CA GLY A 97 1.09 -21.51 -19.10
C GLY A 97 2.59 -21.37 -19.32
N LYS A 98 3.16 -22.23 -20.18
CA LYS A 98 4.56 -22.12 -20.61
C LYS A 98 4.62 -21.56 -22.01
N PHE A 99 5.21 -20.38 -22.18
CA PHE A 99 5.17 -19.66 -23.46
C PHE A 99 6.36 -18.73 -23.72
N ARG A 100 6.47 -18.30 -24.98
CA ARG A 100 7.45 -17.32 -25.49
C ARG A 100 6.88 -16.52 -26.67
N PHE A 101 7.52 -15.41 -27.03
CA PHE A 101 7.24 -14.72 -28.30
C PHE A 101 8.34 -14.93 -29.34
N GLU A 102 7.99 -15.31 -30.57
CA GLU A 102 8.95 -15.53 -31.67
C GLU A 102 9.51 -14.21 -32.23
N GLY A 103 10.65 -13.78 -31.71
CA GLY A 103 11.50 -12.74 -32.30
C GLY A 103 11.55 -11.43 -31.52
N THR A 104 11.82 -10.33 -32.22
CA THR A 104 12.19 -9.03 -31.61
C THR A 104 11.51 -7.81 -32.26
N GLN A 105 10.43 -8.03 -33.00
CA GLN A 105 9.64 -6.95 -33.61
C GLN A 105 8.69 -6.35 -32.55
N GLY A 106 8.79 -5.04 -32.32
CA GLY A 106 7.87 -4.30 -31.46
C GLY A 106 6.47 -4.11 -32.07
N GLY A 107 5.57 -3.45 -31.34
CA GLY A 107 4.24 -3.10 -31.84
C GLY A 107 3.19 -4.19 -31.70
N MET A 108 3.44 -5.22 -30.89
CA MET A 108 2.49 -6.30 -30.61
C MET A 108 2.29 -6.49 -29.10
N ILE A 109 1.15 -7.10 -28.78
CA ILE A 109 0.81 -7.59 -27.44
C ILE A 109 0.44 -9.06 -27.61
N ALA A 110 1.07 -9.95 -26.84
CA ALA A 110 0.68 -11.35 -26.75
C ALA A 110 0.14 -11.64 -25.36
N GLY A 111 -1.15 -11.98 -25.27
CA GLY A 111 -1.85 -12.20 -24.00
C GLY A 111 -1.98 -13.68 -23.63
N PHE A 112 -1.63 -14.00 -22.39
CA PHE A 112 -2.13 -15.14 -21.61
C PHE A 112 -2.92 -14.54 -20.45
N PHE A 113 -4.24 -14.63 -20.47
CA PHE A 113 -5.08 -13.86 -19.56
C PHE A 113 -6.41 -14.54 -19.32
N THR A 114 -7.12 -14.18 -18.26
CA THR A 114 -8.52 -14.57 -18.07
C THR A 114 -9.46 -13.38 -18.22
N TYR A 115 -10.65 -13.65 -18.77
CA TYR A 115 -11.71 -12.67 -18.99
C TYR A 115 -13.06 -13.17 -18.47
N GLU A 116 -13.91 -12.27 -17.96
CA GLU A 116 -15.26 -12.59 -17.47
C GLU A 116 -16.15 -13.26 -18.54
N GLN A 117 -16.85 -14.33 -18.15
CA GLN A 117 -17.75 -15.06 -19.04
C GLN A 117 -19.04 -14.27 -19.33
N PHE A 118 -19.03 -13.54 -20.44
CA PHE A 118 -20.21 -12.81 -20.93
C PHE A 118 -21.15 -13.67 -21.81
N PRO A 119 -22.47 -13.62 -21.58
CA PRO A 119 -23.46 -14.13 -22.53
C PRO A 119 -23.31 -13.51 -23.93
N SER A 120 -23.58 -14.30 -24.98
CA SER A 120 -23.47 -13.81 -26.36
C SER A 120 -24.36 -12.60 -26.62
N GLY A 121 -23.76 -11.48 -27.02
CA GLY A 121 -24.43 -10.20 -27.28
C GLY A 121 -24.55 -9.27 -26.07
N ALA A 122 -24.05 -9.67 -24.89
CA ALA A 122 -23.93 -8.75 -23.76
C ALA A 122 -22.88 -7.64 -24.02
N LYS A 123 -23.03 -6.51 -23.32
CA LYS A 123 -21.88 -5.62 -23.08
C LYS A 123 -20.84 -6.36 -22.23
N ARG A 124 -19.58 -6.04 -22.45
CA ARG A 124 -18.42 -6.61 -21.75
C ARG A 124 -17.61 -5.57 -20.98
N GLU A 125 -18.21 -4.42 -20.73
CA GLU A 125 -17.55 -3.25 -20.12
C GLU A 125 -18.58 -2.63 -19.15
N PRO A 126 -18.25 -2.51 -17.86
CA PRO A 126 -17.06 -3.05 -17.18
C PRO A 126 -17.02 -4.59 -17.11
N HIS A 127 -15.84 -5.15 -16.76
CA HIS A 127 -15.59 -6.60 -16.60
C HIS A 127 -14.54 -6.93 -15.52
N ASP A 128 -14.48 -8.21 -15.14
CA ASP A 128 -13.36 -8.81 -14.41
C ASP A 128 -12.34 -9.48 -15.37
N GLU A 129 -11.03 -9.26 -15.18
CA GLU A 129 -9.93 -9.81 -16.01
C GLU A 129 -8.61 -9.91 -15.22
N ILE A 130 -7.72 -10.85 -15.57
CA ILE A 130 -6.38 -11.07 -14.96
C ILE A 130 -5.35 -11.36 -16.07
N ASP A 131 -4.29 -10.57 -16.15
CA ASP A 131 -3.39 -10.58 -17.31
C ASP A 131 -1.95 -11.05 -17.01
N PHE A 132 -1.39 -11.77 -17.99
CA PHE A 132 0.00 -11.68 -18.41
C PHE A 132 0.09 -11.22 -19.87
N GLU A 133 0.82 -10.14 -20.15
CA GLU A 133 1.03 -9.64 -21.50
C GLU A 133 2.52 -9.49 -21.85
N ILE A 134 2.93 -10.06 -22.98
CA ILE A 134 4.20 -9.75 -23.65
C ILE A 134 3.98 -8.51 -24.53
N ILE A 135 4.35 -7.34 -24.03
CA ILE A 135 4.44 -6.10 -24.81
C ILE A 135 5.76 -6.14 -25.59
N THR A 136 5.72 -6.34 -26.91
CA THR A 136 6.94 -6.71 -27.68
C THR A 136 7.93 -5.57 -27.90
N THR A 137 7.62 -4.33 -27.51
CA THR A 137 8.61 -3.24 -27.39
C THR A 137 9.43 -3.31 -26.09
N GLN A 138 9.04 -4.18 -25.15
CA GLN A 138 9.65 -4.38 -23.83
C GLN A 138 9.99 -5.87 -23.57
N MET A 139 10.67 -6.54 -24.52
CA MET A 139 11.08 -7.97 -24.46
C MET A 139 11.97 -8.41 -23.27
N GLN A 140 12.10 -7.59 -22.23
CA GLN A 140 12.79 -7.89 -20.97
C GLN A 140 11.86 -7.77 -19.74
N LYS A 141 10.61 -7.29 -19.90
CA LYS A 141 9.62 -7.14 -18.83
C LYS A 141 8.28 -7.76 -19.22
N ILE A 142 7.78 -8.72 -18.45
CA ILE A 142 6.39 -9.17 -18.58
C ILE A 142 5.47 -8.12 -17.97
N SER A 143 4.35 -7.81 -18.61
CA SER A 143 3.30 -6.98 -18.01
C SER A 143 2.27 -7.88 -17.32
N THR A 144 1.74 -7.38 -16.20
CA THR A 144 0.62 -7.96 -15.46
C THR A 144 -0.41 -6.88 -15.26
N ASN A 145 -1.68 -7.24 -15.25
CA ASN A 145 -2.78 -6.29 -15.10
C ASN A 145 -4.00 -7.03 -14.56
N VAL A 146 -4.99 -6.28 -14.05
CA VAL A 146 -6.17 -6.84 -13.41
C VAL A 146 -7.31 -5.82 -13.43
N PHE A 147 -8.53 -6.32 -13.62
CA PHE A 147 -9.77 -5.55 -13.55
C PHE A 147 -10.73 -6.21 -12.55
N LYS A 148 -11.30 -5.41 -11.64
CA LYS A 148 -12.41 -5.78 -10.76
C LYS A 148 -13.64 -4.95 -11.13
N HIS A 149 -14.36 -5.43 -12.13
CA HIS A 149 -15.56 -4.81 -12.70
C HIS A 149 -15.42 -3.31 -12.97
N GLN A 150 -14.34 -2.95 -13.70
CA GLN A 150 -13.96 -1.56 -14.02
C GLN A 150 -13.53 -1.39 -15.48
N GLU A 151 -13.60 -0.17 -16.03
CA GLU A 151 -13.22 0.15 -17.42
C GLU A 151 -11.70 0.36 -17.61
N VAL A 152 -10.91 0.38 -16.53
CA VAL A 152 -9.45 0.64 -16.52
C VAL A 152 -8.80 -0.21 -15.43
N GLY A 153 -7.82 -1.04 -15.81
CA GLY A 153 -7.10 -1.92 -14.87
C GLY A 153 -5.92 -1.28 -14.15
N THR A 154 -5.23 -2.05 -13.30
CA THR A 154 -3.99 -1.66 -12.59
C THR A 154 -2.75 -2.38 -13.14
N PRO A 155 -2.22 -1.96 -14.31
CA PRO A 155 -1.08 -2.64 -14.94
C PRO A 155 0.25 -2.33 -14.23
N HIS A 156 1.15 -3.32 -14.20
CA HIS A 156 2.52 -3.22 -13.70
C HIS A 156 3.43 -4.18 -14.48
N SER A 157 4.69 -3.80 -14.76
CA SER A 157 5.60 -4.62 -15.57
C SER A 157 6.95 -4.92 -14.93
N TYR A 158 7.31 -6.20 -14.89
CA TYR A 158 8.41 -6.76 -14.08
C TYR A 158 9.45 -7.46 -14.93
N ALA A 159 10.73 -7.32 -14.56
CA ALA A 159 11.84 -7.91 -15.30
C ALA A 159 11.82 -9.45 -15.24
N VAL A 160 12.09 -10.09 -16.38
CA VAL A 160 12.19 -11.55 -16.51
C VAL A 160 13.62 -11.92 -16.92
N ASP A 161 14.25 -12.84 -16.17
CA ASP A 161 15.65 -13.20 -16.34
C ASP A 161 15.90 -13.94 -17.66
N GLY A 162 16.60 -13.30 -18.61
CA GLY A 162 16.81 -13.80 -19.98
C GLY A 162 15.83 -13.20 -21.00
N GLY A 163 14.62 -12.85 -20.56
CA GLY A 163 13.62 -12.12 -21.33
C GLY A 163 12.77 -12.96 -22.28
N LEU A 164 11.69 -12.34 -22.78
CA LEU A 164 10.46 -13.01 -23.23
C LEU A 164 10.55 -13.73 -24.60
N GLY A 165 11.76 -13.90 -25.13
CA GLY A 165 12.06 -14.63 -26.37
C GLY A 165 12.45 -16.10 -26.16
N ILE A 166 12.48 -16.56 -24.91
CA ILE A 166 12.64 -17.97 -24.52
C ILE A 166 11.45 -18.42 -23.66
N ASP A 167 11.29 -19.74 -23.50
CA ASP A 167 10.21 -20.30 -22.71
C ASP A 167 10.40 -19.99 -21.21
N HIS A 168 9.35 -19.44 -20.60
CA HIS A 168 9.21 -19.35 -19.14
C HIS A 168 7.86 -19.96 -18.73
N VAL A 169 7.75 -20.40 -17.48
CA VAL A 169 6.48 -20.81 -16.87
C VAL A 169 5.86 -19.61 -16.17
N TYR A 170 4.73 -19.14 -16.69
CA TYR A 170 3.95 -18.05 -16.09
C TYR A 170 2.76 -18.65 -15.35
N ARG A 171 2.49 -18.17 -14.14
CA ARG A 171 1.38 -18.64 -13.33
C ARG A 171 0.74 -17.49 -12.57
N PHE A 172 -0.58 -17.43 -12.53
CA PHE A 172 -1.29 -16.63 -11.55
C PHE A 172 -2.24 -17.49 -10.71
N GLU A 173 -2.31 -17.17 -9.43
CA GLU A 173 -3.15 -17.83 -8.45
C GLU A 173 -4.21 -16.84 -8.00
N TRP A 174 -5.49 -17.19 -8.19
CA TRP A 174 -6.65 -16.39 -7.84
C TRP A 174 -7.39 -17.07 -6.69
N LEU A 175 -7.32 -16.45 -5.52
CA LEU A 175 -8.12 -16.77 -4.33
C LEU A 175 -9.21 -15.68 -4.19
N PRO A 176 -10.29 -15.91 -3.40
CA PRO A 176 -11.29 -14.88 -3.13
C PRO A 176 -10.71 -13.54 -2.68
N SER A 177 -9.67 -13.54 -1.84
CA SER A 177 -9.11 -12.33 -1.22
C SER A 177 -7.75 -11.87 -1.79
N VAL A 178 -7.12 -12.63 -2.71
CA VAL A 178 -5.82 -12.25 -3.30
C VAL A 178 -5.58 -12.84 -4.69
N VAL A 179 -4.93 -12.08 -5.57
CA VAL A 179 -4.29 -12.59 -6.81
C VAL A 179 -2.76 -12.53 -6.67
N ARG A 180 -2.05 -13.59 -7.06
CA ARG A 180 -0.59 -13.75 -6.91
C ARG A 180 0.02 -14.19 -8.25
N TRP A 181 1.00 -13.45 -8.79
CA TRP A 181 1.64 -13.75 -10.08
C TRP A 181 3.08 -14.28 -9.89
N PHE A 182 3.45 -15.27 -10.69
CA PHE A 182 4.75 -15.95 -10.67
C PHE A 182 5.34 -16.07 -12.07
N VAL A 183 6.67 -16.00 -12.16
CA VAL A 183 7.45 -16.40 -13.35
C VAL A 183 8.52 -17.39 -12.88
N ASP A 184 8.58 -18.57 -13.51
CA ASP A 184 9.47 -19.68 -13.13
C ASP A 184 9.41 -20.02 -11.64
N ASN A 185 8.19 -20.03 -11.07
CA ASN A 185 7.85 -20.22 -9.66
C ASN A 185 8.30 -19.12 -8.69
N LYS A 186 8.88 -18.01 -9.16
CA LYS A 186 9.22 -16.83 -8.35
C LYS A 186 8.06 -15.85 -8.34
N LEU A 187 7.54 -15.52 -7.16
CA LEU A 187 6.55 -14.46 -6.95
C LEU A 187 7.07 -13.11 -7.47
N ILE A 188 6.24 -12.39 -8.23
CA ILE A 188 6.57 -11.07 -8.82
C ILE A 188 5.55 -9.97 -8.51
N ARG A 189 4.28 -10.32 -8.24
CA ARG A 189 3.19 -9.40 -7.89
C ARG A 189 2.18 -10.09 -6.98
N GLU A 190 1.57 -9.28 -6.12
CA GLU A 190 0.37 -9.58 -5.36
C GLU A 190 -0.66 -8.47 -5.63
N GLU A 191 -1.95 -8.77 -5.48
CA GLU A 191 -3.06 -7.81 -5.56
C GLU A 191 -4.14 -8.25 -4.58
N VAL A 192 -4.54 -7.37 -3.65
CA VAL A 192 -5.61 -7.65 -2.66
C VAL A 192 -6.83 -6.73 -2.83
N GLN A 193 -6.71 -5.62 -3.56
CA GLN A 193 -7.81 -4.65 -3.72
C GLN A 193 -8.69 -5.00 -4.93
N ASN A 194 -8.05 -5.17 -6.08
CA ASN A 194 -8.69 -5.39 -7.38
C ASN A 194 -8.88 -6.88 -7.72
N VAL A 195 -9.12 -7.73 -6.71
CA VAL A 195 -9.34 -9.18 -6.90
C VAL A 195 -10.68 -9.48 -7.59
N PRO A 196 -10.69 -10.24 -8.71
CA PRO A 196 -11.90 -10.66 -9.41
C PRO A 196 -12.86 -11.53 -8.60
N THR A 197 -14.11 -11.54 -9.07
CA THR A 197 -15.30 -12.15 -8.44
C THR A 197 -16.18 -12.92 -9.43
N LYS A 198 -16.05 -12.68 -10.74
CA LYS A 198 -16.90 -13.25 -11.81
C LYS A 198 -16.22 -14.44 -12.48
N PRO A 199 -16.98 -15.47 -12.92
CA PRO A 199 -16.41 -16.64 -13.58
C PRO A 199 -15.53 -16.28 -14.80
N GLN A 200 -14.32 -16.83 -14.82
CA GLN A 200 -13.23 -16.47 -15.72
C GLN A 200 -13.01 -17.55 -16.80
N GLN A 201 -12.94 -17.13 -18.07
CA GLN A 201 -12.46 -17.96 -19.19
C GLN A 201 -10.99 -17.66 -19.46
N LEU A 202 -10.17 -18.65 -19.79
CA LEU A 202 -8.77 -18.46 -20.19
C LEU A 202 -8.71 -18.10 -21.69
N HIS A 203 -7.96 -17.06 -22.01
CA HIS A 203 -7.73 -16.55 -23.36
C HIS A 203 -6.24 -16.60 -23.73
N LEU A 204 -5.96 -16.90 -25.00
CA LEU A 204 -4.64 -16.83 -25.63
C LEU A 204 -4.74 -15.99 -26.90
N ASN A 205 -4.01 -14.88 -27.01
CA ASN A 205 -4.09 -13.97 -28.16
C ASN A 205 -2.73 -13.50 -28.70
N LEU A 206 -2.73 -12.95 -29.91
CA LEU A 206 -1.65 -12.10 -30.41
C LEU A 206 -2.23 -10.94 -31.24
N TRP A 207 -2.08 -9.73 -30.72
CA TRP A 207 -2.61 -8.48 -31.28
C TRP A 207 -1.50 -7.56 -31.77
N GLY A 208 -1.81 -6.71 -32.77
CA GLY A 208 -0.92 -5.65 -33.25
C GLY A 208 -1.44 -4.25 -32.89
N ALA A 209 -0.53 -3.42 -32.38
CA ALA A 209 -0.75 -2.04 -31.93
C ALA A 209 0.02 -1.05 -32.84
N PRO A 210 -0.57 -0.59 -33.96
CA PRO A 210 0.10 0.25 -34.94
C PRO A 210 0.13 1.74 -34.55
N GLN A 211 1.03 2.48 -35.19
CA GLN A 211 1.32 3.89 -34.89
C GLN A 211 0.14 4.87 -35.13
N ALA A 212 0.11 5.93 -34.34
CA ALA A 212 -0.68 7.14 -34.60
C ALA A 212 -0.37 7.76 -35.98
N GLY A 213 -1.39 8.32 -36.66
CA GLY A 213 -1.24 8.99 -37.96
C GLY A 213 -2.01 8.37 -39.13
N GLY A 214 -2.49 7.13 -38.99
CA GLY A 214 -3.62 6.62 -39.78
C GLY A 214 -4.93 7.31 -39.38
N PRO A 215 -6.03 7.17 -40.15
CA PRO A 215 -7.27 7.94 -39.95
C PRO A 215 -7.96 7.78 -38.58
N ASN A 216 -7.63 6.74 -37.82
CA ASN A 216 -8.12 6.48 -36.46
C ASN A 216 -7.00 6.46 -35.39
N GLY A 217 -5.77 6.88 -35.73
CA GLY A 217 -4.58 6.64 -34.90
C GLY A 217 -4.35 7.69 -33.80
N GLY A 218 -4.79 7.39 -32.57
CA GLY A 218 -4.41 8.13 -31.36
C GLY A 218 -3.03 7.72 -30.81
N PRO A 219 -2.38 8.57 -29.98
CA PRO A 219 -1.08 8.27 -29.41
C PRO A 219 -1.19 7.26 -28.25
N TRP A 220 -0.69 6.04 -28.47
CA TRP A 220 -0.32 5.17 -27.36
C TRP A 220 0.95 5.72 -26.72
N GLY A 221 0.85 6.03 -25.43
CA GLY A 221 1.96 6.56 -24.65
C GLY A 221 2.97 5.48 -24.26
N PRO A 222 3.78 5.74 -23.22
CA PRO A 222 4.38 4.66 -22.43
C PRO A 222 3.32 3.62 -22.04
N ASN A 223 3.76 2.39 -21.78
CA ASN A 223 2.94 1.38 -21.13
C ASN A 223 2.32 1.98 -19.84
N PRO A 224 1.01 1.89 -19.60
CA PRO A 224 0.43 2.44 -18.36
C PRO A 224 1.02 1.83 -17.08
N GLY A 225 1.51 0.57 -17.14
CA GLY A 225 2.25 -0.11 -16.06
C GLY A 225 3.77 0.08 -16.06
N ASP A 226 4.30 0.87 -17.00
CA ASP A 226 5.65 1.44 -16.94
C ASP A 226 5.62 2.86 -17.57
N PRO A 227 5.19 3.89 -16.82
CA PRO A 227 5.07 5.26 -17.33
C PRO A 227 6.40 5.89 -17.80
N GLY A 228 7.55 5.29 -17.49
CA GLY A 228 8.86 5.67 -18.00
C GLY A 228 9.37 4.81 -19.16
N GLY A 229 8.66 3.73 -19.50
CA GLY A 229 9.04 2.76 -20.51
C GLY A 229 8.80 3.21 -21.96
N PRO A 230 9.38 2.51 -22.95
CA PRO A 230 9.12 2.80 -24.36
C PRO A 230 7.64 2.55 -24.72
N PRO A 231 7.11 3.22 -25.77
CA PRO A 231 5.73 3.04 -26.21
C PRO A 231 5.40 1.60 -26.61
N ILE A 232 4.12 1.23 -26.53
CA ILE A 232 3.62 -0.05 -27.03
C ILE A 232 3.76 -0.15 -28.57
N THR A 233 3.64 0.97 -29.29
CA THR A 233 3.70 1.02 -30.77
C THR A 233 5.13 1.02 -31.31
N ASP A 234 5.38 0.23 -32.37
CA ASP A 234 6.62 0.26 -33.15
C ASP A 234 6.35 0.82 -34.57
N PRO A 235 7.02 1.91 -35.01
CA PRO A 235 6.83 2.50 -36.34
C PRO A 235 7.33 1.62 -37.50
N THR A 236 8.04 0.52 -37.21
CA THR A 236 8.54 -0.43 -38.22
C THR A 236 7.59 -1.61 -38.48
N LEU A 237 6.60 -1.83 -37.60
CA LEU A 237 5.54 -2.81 -37.81
C LEU A 237 4.48 -2.24 -38.75
N LEU A 238 4.59 -2.54 -40.05
CA LEU A 238 3.70 -1.99 -41.08
C LEU A 238 2.66 -3.00 -41.57
N ILE A 239 1.43 -2.53 -41.79
CA ILE A 239 0.35 -3.31 -42.44
C ILE A 239 0.75 -3.56 -43.90
N ALA A 240 0.91 -4.82 -44.27
CA ALA A 240 1.31 -5.23 -45.61
C ALA A 240 0.17 -5.01 -46.61
N LYS A 241 0.49 -4.40 -47.77
CA LYS A 241 -0.50 -4.09 -48.82
C LYS A 241 -0.67 -5.19 -49.87
N THR A 242 0.11 -6.26 -49.81
CA THR A 242 -0.02 -7.42 -50.70
C THR A 242 0.32 -8.71 -49.94
N PRO A 243 -0.19 -9.89 -50.37
CA PRO A 243 0.18 -11.17 -49.77
C PRO A 243 1.69 -11.45 -49.83
N ALA A 244 2.39 -10.95 -50.86
CA ALA A 244 3.84 -11.12 -51.02
C ALA A 244 4.68 -10.24 -50.08
N ALA A 245 4.07 -9.21 -49.48
CA ALA A 245 4.68 -8.39 -48.44
C ALA A 245 4.30 -8.86 -47.02
N ASN A 246 3.52 -9.93 -46.88
CA ASN A 246 3.07 -10.41 -45.58
C ASN A 246 4.21 -11.04 -44.77
N LYS A 247 4.44 -10.49 -43.58
CA LYS A 247 5.12 -11.18 -42.47
C LYS A 247 4.09 -11.86 -41.56
N SER A 248 4.48 -12.98 -40.97
CA SER A 248 3.76 -13.62 -39.86
C SER A 248 4.61 -13.53 -38.59
N TYR A 249 3.96 -13.38 -37.45
CA TYR A 249 4.56 -13.42 -36.11
C TYR A 249 3.79 -14.42 -35.24
N PHE A 250 4.46 -14.99 -34.24
CA PHE A 250 3.92 -16.09 -33.44
C PHE A 250 4.16 -15.85 -31.95
N PHE A 251 3.13 -16.11 -31.18
CA PHE A 251 3.18 -16.36 -29.74
C PHE A 251 3.02 -17.87 -29.58
N ASP A 252 4.07 -18.49 -29.07
CA ASP A 252 4.23 -19.95 -28.97
C ASP A 252 3.89 -20.37 -27.54
N VAL A 253 2.86 -21.21 -27.39
CA VAL A 253 2.36 -21.68 -26.08
C VAL A 253 2.48 -23.21 -26.03
N ASP A 254 3.42 -23.69 -25.23
CA ASP A 254 3.82 -25.11 -25.10
C ASP A 254 2.70 -25.94 -24.47
N TYR A 255 2.25 -25.50 -23.29
CA TYR A 255 1.05 -26.02 -22.62
C TYR A 255 0.34 -24.91 -21.86
N VAL A 256 -0.93 -25.16 -21.55
CA VAL A 256 -1.67 -24.43 -20.50
C VAL A 256 -2.37 -25.40 -19.56
N LYS A 257 -2.61 -24.95 -18.33
CA LYS A 257 -3.17 -25.76 -17.25
C LYS A 257 -3.97 -24.87 -16.30
N VAL A 258 -5.12 -25.36 -15.83
CA VAL A 258 -5.94 -24.74 -14.78
C VAL A 258 -6.16 -25.76 -13.67
N GLU A 259 -5.79 -25.40 -12.46
CA GLU A 259 -5.83 -26.24 -11.26
C GLU A 259 -6.76 -25.64 -10.21
N ARG A 260 -7.48 -26.50 -9.49
CA ARG A 260 -8.04 -26.14 -8.19
C ARG A 260 -6.91 -26.23 -7.17
N LEU A 261 -6.70 -25.19 -6.38
CA LEU A 261 -5.73 -25.16 -5.30
C LEU A 261 -6.27 -25.94 -4.08
N ALA A 262 -5.39 -26.33 -3.17
CA ALA A 262 -5.77 -26.86 -1.86
C ALA A 262 -6.09 -25.69 -0.90
N THR A 263 -7.30 -25.15 -0.98
CA THR A 263 -7.74 -24.01 -0.17
C THR A 263 -8.89 -24.38 0.77
N GLN A 264 -8.73 -24.05 2.05
CA GLN A 264 -9.80 -24.02 3.04
C GLN A 264 -10.46 -22.63 3.00
N LEU A 265 -11.75 -22.60 2.63
CA LEU A 265 -12.53 -21.37 2.56
C LEU A 265 -13.45 -21.20 3.77
N GLY A 266 -13.66 -19.95 4.15
CA GLY A 266 -14.77 -19.53 4.99
C GLY A 266 -16.09 -19.34 4.23
N ASP A 267 -17.05 -18.61 4.84
CA ASP A 267 -18.34 -18.26 4.24
C ASP A 267 -18.68 -16.76 4.25
N SER A 268 -19.49 -16.27 5.19
CA SER A 268 -19.88 -14.85 5.27
C SER A 268 -20.20 -14.39 6.70
N GLY A 269 -19.47 -14.92 7.69
CA GLY A 269 -19.52 -14.49 9.09
C GLY A 269 -18.63 -15.35 9.98
N HIS A 270 -18.14 -14.79 11.08
CA HIS A 270 -17.15 -15.36 12.03
C HIS A 270 -16.87 -16.88 11.89
N ASN A 271 -15.80 -17.19 11.17
CA ASN A 271 -15.25 -18.53 10.99
C ASN A 271 -14.00 -18.74 11.88
N ASN A 272 -13.65 -20.00 12.13
CA ASN A 272 -12.43 -20.39 12.83
C ASN A 272 -11.69 -21.43 11.98
N LEU A 273 -10.74 -20.98 11.15
CA LEU A 273 -9.95 -21.80 10.25
C LEU A 273 -8.61 -22.17 10.93
N LEU A 274 -8.20 -23.43 10.78
CA LEU A 274 -6.98 -24.00 11.36
C LEU A 274 -6.44 -25.04 10.37
N GLY A 275 -5.23 -24.81 9.84
CA GLY A 275 -4.51 -25.76 9.01
C GLY A 275 -3.80 -26.83 9.85
N SER A 276 -2.68 -27.38 9.35
CA SER A 276 -2.05 -28.54 9.98
C SER A 276 -0.52 -28.46 10.16
N ALA A 277 0.22 -29.25 9.40
CA ALA A 277 1.68 -29.37 9.40
C ALA A 277 2.20 -29.45 7.95
N ALA A 278 1.52 -28.75 7.03
CA ALA A 278 1.67 -28.82 5.59
C ALA A 278 1.34 -27.46 4.97
N ASN A 279 1.93 -27.17 3.82
CA ASN A 279 1.75 -25.90 3.12
C ASN A 279 0.32 -25.77 2.58
N GLU A 280 -0.49 -24.95 3.26
CA GLU A 280 -1.94 -24.83 3.08
C GLU A 280 -2.33 -23.41 2.66
N ALA A 281 -3.56 -23.26 2.15
CA ALA A 281 -4.15 -21.96 1.84
C ALA A 281 -5.46 -21.79 2.59
N LEU A 282 -5.58 -20.74 3.40
CA LEU A 282 -6.76 -20.39 4.17
C LEU A 282 -7.26 -19.02 3.69
N ASP A 283 -8.55 -18.88 3.44
CA ASP A 283 -9.18 -17.62 3.04
C ASP A 283 -10.55 -17.50 3.75
N GLY A 284 -10.68 -16.55 4.68
CA GLY A 284 -11.91 -16.33 5.48
C GLY A 284 -13.06 -15.75 4.64
N VAL A 285 -12.71 -15.02 3.57
CA VAL A 285 -13.59 -14.33 2.63
C VAL A 285 -14.32 -13.13 3.25
N ALA A 286 -15.19 -13.33 4.24
CA ALA A 286 -15.94 -12.24 4.88
C ALA A 286 -16.51 -12.64 6.25
N GLY A 287 -16.30 -11.79 7.25
CA GLY A 287 -16.60 -12.07 8.66
C GLY A 287 -15.47 -11.56 9.55
N ASP A 288 -15.73 -11.30 10.83
CA ASP A 288 -14.64 -11.06 11.79
C ASP A 288 -14.02 -12.43 12.16
N ASP A 289 -13.04 -12.92 11.42
CA ASP A 289 -12.63 -14.33 11.46
C ASP A 289 -11.41 -14.61 12.37
N THR A 290 -11.19 -15.90 12.66
CA THR A 290 -9.96 -16.39 13.32
C THR A 290 -9.27 -17.43 12.43
N LEU A 291 -8.03 -17.17 12.04
CA LEU A 291 -7.25 -18.02 11.14
C LEU A 291 -5.89 -18.39 11.75
N ASN A 292 -5.48 -19.64 11.57
CA ASN A 292 -4.17 -20.14 11.98
C ASN A 292 -3.66 -21.13 10.92
N GLY A 293 -2.48 -20.88 10.35
CA GLY A 293 -1.84 -21.78 9.37
C GLY A 293 -1.45 -23.11 10.02
N GLY A 294 -0.46 -23.07 10.91
CA GLY A 294 -0.01 -24.23 11.69
C GLY A 294 1.51 -24.37 11.68
N ASP A 295 2.03 -25.57 11.38
CA ASP A 295 3.38 -25.70 10.84
C ASP A 295 3.27 -25.77 9.30
N GLY A 296 4.10 -25.06 8.55
CA GLY A 296 3.98 -25.02 7.09
C GLY A 296 4.53 -23.73 6.49
N ASN A 297 4.59 -23.66 5.17
CA ASN A 297 4.78 -22.39 4.46
C ASN A 297 3.46 -22.04 3.77
N ASP A 298 2.65 -21.22 4.42
CA ASP A 298 1.22 -21.06 4.15
C ASP A 298 0.88 -19.76 3.41
N VAL A 299 -0.39 -19.69 3.01
CA VAL A 299 -1.09 -18.50 2.52
C VAL A 299 -2.34 -18.32 3.37
N VAL A 300 -2.41 -17.24 4.15
CA VAL A 300 -3.54 -16.96 5.05
C VAL A 300 -4.12 -15.59 4.69
N ALA A 301 -5.38 -15.56 4.25
CA ALA A 301 -6.10 -14.32 3.98
C ALA A 301 -7.33 -14.22 4.90
N GLY A 302 -7.51 -13.06 5.51
CA GLY A 302 -8.68 -12.74 6.32
C GLY A 302 -9.89 -12.52 5.41
N GLY A 303 -10.13 -11.26 5.04
CA GLY A 303 -11.03 -10.90 3.94
C GLY A 303 -11.72 -9.57 4.20
N GLU A 304 -13.05 -9.57 4.19
CA GLU A 304 -13.87 -8.43 4.64
C GLU A 304 -14.27 -8.60 6.13
N GLY A 305 -13.44 -8.11 7.07
CA GLY A 305 -13.75 -8.12 8.50
C GLY A 305 -12.58 -7.74 9.42
N ASN A 306 -12.77 -7.84 10.75
CA ASN A 306 -11.73 -7.56 11.74
C ASN A 306 -11.07 -8.86 12.21
N ASP A 307 -10.13 -9.35 11.40
CA ASP A 307 -9.63 -10.72 11.50
C ASP A 307 -8.51 -10.87 12.53
N THR A 308 -8.42 -12.05 13.14
CA THR A 308 -7.28 -12.47 13.97
C THR A 308 -6.56 -13.63 13.29
N MET A 309 -5.37 -13.36 12.77
CA MET A 309 -4.57 -14.30 11.97
C MET A 309 -3.24 -14.62 12.63
N ALA A 310 -2.80 -15.86 12.49
CA ALA A 310 -1.42 -16.28 12.68
C ALA A 310 -0.99 -17.19 11.53
N GLY A 311 0.26 -17.07 11.08
CA GLY A 311 0.88 -18.06 10.20
C GLY A 311 1.20 -19.31 10.99
N GLY A 312 2.36 -19.31 11.65
CA GLY A 312 2.68 -20.21 12.75
C GLY A 312 4.15 -20.61 12.78
N ALA A 313 4.55 -21.53 11.91
CA ALA A 313 5.91 -22.07 11.87
C ALA A 313 6.36 -22.53 10.45
N GLY A 314 6.91 -21.58 9.69
CA GLY A 314 7.58 -21.73 8.41
C GLY A 314 7.60 -20.38 7.68
N ASP A 315 7.85 -20.32 6.37
CA ASP A 315 7.86 -19.02 5.66
C ASP A 315 6.46 -18.70 5.09
N ASP A 316 5.68 -17.87 5.77
CA ASP A 316 4.25 -17.63 5.55
C ASP A 316 3.93 -16.36 4.74
N SER A 317 2.67 -16.25 4.29
CA SER A 317 2.17 -15.08 3.53
C SER A 317 0.77 -14.74 3.99
N LEU A 318 0.65 -13.62 4.71
CA LEU A 318 -0.58 -13.18 5.37
C LEU A 318 -1.14 -11.92 4.71
N TYR A 319 -2.45 -11.89 4.51
CA TYR A 319 -3.16 -10.79 3.84
C TYR A 319 -4.40 -10.39 4.66
N GLY A 320 -4.36 -9.27 5.39
CA GLY A 320 -5.44 -8.85 6.29
C GLY A 320 -6.69 -8.27 5.61
N GLY A 321 -6.70 -8.11 4.29
CA GLY A 321 -7.89 -7.66 3.56
C GLY A 321 -8.34 -6.25 3.96
N THR A 322 -9.54 -6.12 4.55
CA THR A 322 -10.13 -4.83 4.95
C THR A 322 -10.78 -4.88 6.35
N GLY A 323 -10.23 -4.15 7.31
CA GLY A 323 -10.74 -4.06 8.69
C GLY A 323 -9.69 -3.55 9.67
N ALA A 324 -9.86 -3.81 10.96
CA ALA A 324 -8.86 -3.57 12.00
C ALA A 324 -8.29 -4.92 12.47
N ASN A 325 -7.31 -5.44 11.73
CA ASN A 325 -6.84 -6.81 11.87
C ASN A 325 -5.76 -6.97 12.95
N ILE A 326 -5.60 -8.20 13.43
CA ILE A 326 -4.53 -8.64 14.32
C ILE A 326 -3.78 -9.76 13.61
N VAL A 327 -2.51 -9.55 13.27
CA VAL A 327 -1.74 -10.50 12.45
C VAL A 327 -0.42 -10.87 13.13
N SER A 328 -0.17 -12.16 13.28
CA SER A 328 1.13 -12.73 13.67
C SER A 328 1.70 -13.48 12.47
N GLY A 329 3.01 -13.35 12.24
CA GLY A 329 3.72 -14.24 11.32
C GLY A 329 3.95 -15.57 12.03
N GLY A 330 4.81 -15.50 13.05
CA GLY A 330 5.24 -16.64 13.85
C GLY A 330 6.71 -16.96 13.59
N ALA A 331 7.07 -18.23 13.72
CA ALA A 331 8.47 -18.66 13.64
C ALA A 331 8.91 -18.89 12.19
N GLY A 332 9.21 -17.80 11.47
CA GLY A 332 9.35 -17.84 10.01
C GLY A 332 10.36 -16.87 9.37
N ILE A 333 10.13 -16.62 8.08
CA ILE A 333 10.55 -15.43 7.33
C ILE A 333 9.30 -14.99 6.56
N ASP A 334 8.46 -14.22 7.21
CA ASP A 334 7.06 -14.08 6.81
C ASP A 334 6.82 -12.84 5.96
N ARG A 335 5.76 -12.89 5.15
CA ARG A 335 5.31 -11.74 4.35
C ARG A 335 3.93 -11.32 4.80
N ILE A 336 3.86 -10.20 5.53
CA ILE A 336 2.66 -9.74 6.23
C ILE A 336 2.13 -8.48 5.53
N HIS A 337 1.09 -8.63 4.71
CA HIS A 337 0.40 -7.52 4.07
C HIS A 337 -0.78 -7.08 4.95
N THR A 338 -0.67 -5.93 5.62
CA THR A 338 -1.66 -5.49 6.63
C THR A 338 -3.05 -5.36 6.02
N GLY A 339 -3.18 -4.64 4.90
CA GLY A 339 -4.43 -4.55 4.15
C GLY A 339 -4.94 -3.12 4.09
N GLN A 340 -6.15 -2.89 4.61
CA GLN A 340 -6.81 -1.58 4.67
C GLN A 340 -7.57 -1.40 5.99
N GLY A 341 -6.99 -0.63 6.93
CA GLY A 341 -7.75 -0.01 8.01
C GLY A 341 -6.88 0.58 9.13
N ALA A 342 -6.73 -0.19 10.20
CA ALA A 342 -5.94 0.17 11.38
C ALA A 342 -5.38 -1.13 12.00
N ASP A 343 -4.39 -1.69 11.33
CA ASP A 343 -3.97 -3.08 11.53
C ASP A 343 -2.86 -3.20 12.59
N THR A 344 -2.84 -4.31 13.32
CA THR A 344 -1.82 -4.61 14.35
C THR A 344 -1.05 -5.89 14.01
N VAL A 345 0.19 -5.76 13.54
CA VAL A 345 1.13 -6.88 13.47
C VAL A 345 1.63 -7.19 14.89
N ARG A 346 1.20 -8.28 15.50
CA ARG A 346 1.49 -8.63 16.91
C ARG A 346 2.36 -9.87 16.95
N ASP A 347 3.62 -9.71 17.34
CA ASP A 347 4.55 -10.84 17.40
C ASP A 347 5.74 -10.59 18.33
N THR A 348 6.62 -11.58 18.54
CA THR A 348 7.85 -11.37 19.32
C THR A 348 9.01 -10.86 18.46
N LEU A 349 10.03 -10.28 19.11
CA LEU A 349 11.24 -9.82 18.41
C LEU A 349 12.12 -10.97 17.88
N ALA A 350 11.91 -12.22 18.31
CA ALA A 350 12.58 -13.38 17.73
C ALA A 350 11.88 -13.87 16.46
N ASP A 351 10.56 -13.76 16.46
CA ASP A 351 9.67 -14.28 15.42
C ASP A 351 9.62 -13.32 14.21
N LEU A 352 9.52 -11.99 14.45
CA LEU A 352 9.71 -10.96 13.42
C LEU A 352 11.07 -11.01 12.66
N ASN A 353 12.03 -11.86 13.05
CA ASN A 353 13.40 -11.77 12.54
C ASN A 353 13.59 -12.38 11.14
N GLY A 354 13.27 -11.56 10.14
CA GLY A 354 13.41 -11.88 8.71
C GLY A 354 12.28 -11.28 7.89
N ASP A 355 11.15 -11.02 8.56
CA ASP A 355 9.87 -10.67 7.96
C ASP A 355 9.88 -9.44 7.07
N THR A 356 8.93 -9.43 6.14
CA THR A 356 8.60 -8.29 5.29
C THR A 356 7.14 -7.89 5.52
N ILE A 357 6.94 -6.77 6.20
CA ILE A 357 5.62 -6.15 6.39
C ILE A 357 5.34 -5.22 5.19
N VAL A 358 4.13 -5.26 4.66
CA VAL A 358 3.72 -4.65 3.39
C VAL A 358 2.41 -3.89 3.56
N ALA A 359 2.27 -2.79 2.81
CA ALA A 359 1.11 -1.87 2.84
C ALA A 359 0.85 -1.17 4.19
N PHE A 360 1.82 -1.21 5.11
CA PHE A 360 1.75 -0.64 6.46
C PHE A 360 1.33 0.84 6.45
N GLY A 361 0.11 1.10 6.91
CA GLY A 361 -0.55 2.39 6.88
C GLY A 361 -0.17 3.34 8.03
N ALA A 362 -0.59 4.59 7.93
CA ALA A 362 -0.36 5.61 8.97
C ALA A 362 -1.15 5.37 10.28
N ASN A 363 -2.10 4.43 10.26
CA ASN A 363 -2.87 3.96 11.42
C ASN A 363 -2.33 2.63 11.98
N ASP A 364 -1.41 1.97 11.27
CA ASP A 364 -1.01 0.60 11.59
C ASP A 364 0.06 0.59 12.71
N MET A 365 0.16 -0.55 13.37
CA MET A 365 1.03 -0.79 14.51
C MET A 365 1.74 -2.14 14.40
N VAL A 366 2.98 -2.22 14.89
CA VAL A 366 3.61 -3.48 15.27
C VAL A 366 3.67 -3.56 16.81
N ASP A 367 3.04 -4.55 17.41
CA ASP A 367 2.99 -4.81 18.86
C ASP A 367 4.04 -5.88 19.22
N ILE A 368 5.28 -5.42 19.44
CA ILE A 368 6.44 -6.29 19.69
C ILE A 368 6.41 -6.81 21.12
N GLN A 369 6.02 -8.08 21.28
CA GLN A 369 5.83 -8.73 22.57
C GLN A 369 7.16 -9.09 23.26
N GLY A 370 7.11 -9.26 24.60
CA GLY A 370 8.24 -9.58 25.47
C GLY A 370 9.34 -8.50 25.54
N THR A 371 9.15 -7.37 24.86
CA THR A 371 10.22 -6.42 24.51
C THR A 371 9.95 -5.06 25.12
N LEU A 372 10.94 -4.46 25.79
CA LEU A 372 10.96 -3.04 26.17
C LEU A 372 12.12 -2.35 25.44
N ALA A 373 11.81 -1.62 24.36
CA ALA A 373 12.80 -0.83 23.63
C ALA A 373 12.28 0.56 23.30
N GLY A 374 13.09 1.58 23.57
CA GLY A 374 12.85 2.93 23.07
C GLY A 374 13.36 3.10 21.64
N ARG A 375 12.89 4.15 20.96
CA ARG A 375 13.29 4.52 19.58
C ARG A 375 14.80 4.74 19.37
N GLY A 376 15.60 4.87 20.43
CA GLY A 376 17.06 4.85 20.36
C GLY A 376 17.67 3.47 20.04
N GLY A 377 16.96 2.38 20.33
CA GLY A 377 17.37 1.01 19.99
C GLY A 377 17.00 0.56 18.58
N LEU A 378 16.21 1.36 17.85
CA LEU A 378 15.76 1.07 16.49
C LEU A 378 16.75 1.66 15.46
N GLY A 379 17.48 0.78 14.79
CA GLY A 379 18.12 1.10 13.52
C GLY A 379 17.08 1.19 12.42
N VAL A 380 17.11 2.28 11.64
CA VAL A 380 16.27 2.49 10.45
C VAL A 380 17.20 2.72 9.27
N THR A 381 17.17 1.83 8.28
CA THR A 381 18.04 1.88 7.09
C THR A 381 17.18 1.82 5.82
N PRO A 382 17.00 2.94 5.09
CA PRO A 382 16.33 2.93 3.80
C PRO A 382 16.99 1.96 2.82
N GLY A 383 16.19 1.09 2.22
CA GLY A 383 16.60 0.07 1.27
C GLY A 383 16.18 0.39 -0.16
N ASN A 384 16.96 -0.06 -1.13
CA ASN A 384 16.55 -0.06 -2.54
C ASN A 384 15.94 -1.41 -2.90
N GLY A 385 14.64 -1.41 -3.25
CA GLY A 385 13.92 -2.58 -3.73
C GLY A 385 12.96 -3.19 -2.70
N GLY A 386 11.98 -3.91 -3.24
CA GLY A 386 10.85 -4.59 -2.60
C GLY A 386 10.07 -5.30 -3.71
N LEU A 387 9.02 -6.06 -3.40
CA LEU A 387 8.24 -6.75 -4.43
C LEU A 387 7.67 -5.73 -5.43
N GLY A 388 7.80 -6.04 -6.72
CA GLY A 388 7.38 -5.16 -7.80
C GLY A 388 8.19 -3.87 -7.99
N GLY A 389 9.28 -3.66 -7.25
CA GLY A 389 10.12 -2.46 -7.37
C GLY A 389 9.71 -1.29 -6.47
N THR A 390 8.89 -1.55 -5.45
CA THR A 390 8.64 -0.63 -4.34
C THR A 390 9.94 -0.25 -3.62
N GLY A 391 9.92 0.90 -2.94
CA GLY A 391 10.93 1.21 -1.92
C GLY A 391 10.76 0.30 -0.71
N SER A 392 11.79 0.17 0.12
CA SER A 392 11.65 -0.48 1.43
C SER A 392 12.54 0.17 2.48
N THR A 393 12.37 -0.22 3.73
CA THR A 393 13.21 0.20 4.85
C THR A 393 13.46 -0.98 5.76
N MET A 394 14.74 -1.28 6.01
CA MET A 394 15.16 -2.25 7.00
C MET A 394 15.09 -1.62 8.39
N LEU A 395 14.34 -2.26 9.27
CA LEU A 395 14.31 -2.01 10.70
C LEU A 395 15.24 -3.01 11.40
N THR A 396 15.86 -2.57 12.50
CA THR A 396 16.78 -3.41 13.28
C THR A 396 16.63 -3.08 14.76
N LEU A 397 16.34 -4.08 15.59
CA LEU A 397 16.01 -3.90 17.00
C LEU A 397 16.54 -5.09 17.81
N GLY A 398 17.25 -4.83 18.91
CA GLY A 398 17.76 -5.88 19.82
C GLY A 398 18.79 -6.88 19.23
N GLY A 399 19.11 -6.76 17.93
CA GLY A 399 19.92 -7.73 17.18
C GLY A 399 19.14 -8.44 16.06
N SER A 400 17.80 -8.38 16.11
CA SER A 400 16.91 -8.84 15.04
C SER A 400 16.70 -7.76 13.97
N SER A 401 16.27 -8.15 12.77
CA SER A 401 15.92 -7.22 11.69
C SER A 401 14.73 -7.67 10.86
N PHE A 402 13.90 -6.72 10.43
CA PHE A 402 12.72 -6.93 9.58
C PHE A 402 12.56 -5.78 8.59
N GLN A 403 11.77 -6.00 7.54
CA GLN A 403 11.64 -5.10 6.39
C GLN A 403 10.23 -4.50 6.33
N MET A 404 10.14 -3.22 5.98
CA MET A 404 8.90 -2.52 5.67
C MET A 404 8.90 -2.15 4.17
N GLU A 405 7.99 -2.68 3.37
CA GLU A 405 7.81 -2.29 1.96
C GLU A 405 6.91 -1.04 1.85
N GLY A 406 7.43 0.00 1.20
CA GLY A 406 6.77 1.31 1.06
C GLY A 406 7.78 2.47 0.96
N ASP A 407 7.30 3.64 0.51
CA ASP A 407 8.09 4.87 0.57
C ASP A 407 7.98 5.51 1.97
N HIS A 408 9.00 5.24 2.78
CA HIS A 408 9.13 5.77 4.14
C HIS A 408 9.96 7.07 4.19
N SER A 409 10.36 7.65 3.04
CA SER A 409 11.23 8.83 3.01
C SER A 409 10.57 10.11 3.53
N GLY A 410 9.24 10.15 3.55
CA GLY A 410 8.43 11.25 4.06
C GLY A 410 8.18 11.23 5.58
N GLY A 411 8.85 10.38 6.36
CA GLY A 411 8.55 10.22 7.79
C GLY A 411 9.62 9.47 8.59
N ASP A 412 9.23 9.05 9.78
CA ASP A 412 10.06 8.25 10.69
C ASP A 412 9.19 7.27 11.52
N PHE A 413 9.81 6.23 12.05
CA PHE A 413 9.16 5.25 12.92
C PHE A 413 9.18 5.73 14.38
N MET A 414 8.04 5.63 15.06
CA MET A 414 7.88 5.89 16.50
C MET A 414 7.82 4.58 17.28
N MET A 415 8.31 4.59 18.54
CA MET A 415 8.19 3.46 19.46
C MET A 415 7.68 3.87 20.83
N VAL A 416 6.83 3.04 21.45
CA VAL A 416 6.29 3.20 22.80
C VAL A 416 6.39 1.87 23.56
N ALA A 417 7.30 1.80 24.52
CA ALA A 417 7.44 0.66 25.43
C ALA A 417 6.45 0.76 26.59
N ARG A 418 5.82 -0.36 26.97
CA ARG A 418 4.77 -0.45 28.01
C ARG A 418 4.84 -1.77 28.77
N GLY A 419 4.37 -1.74 30.02
CA GLY A 419 4.30 -2.93 30.88
C GLY A 419 5.67 -3.37 31.44
N SER A 420 5.77 -4.62 31.91
CA SER A 420 6.98 -5.12 32.58
C SER A 420 7.01 -6.64 32.71
N GLY A 421 8.20 -7.25 32.62
CA GLY A 421 8.35 -8.70 32.78
C GLY A 421 7.74 -9.45 31.57
N PRO A 422 6.93 -10.50 31.78
CA PRO A 422 6.21 -11.16 30.69
C PRO A 422 5.25 -10.21 29.95
N ASP A 423 4.63 -9.29 30.68
CA ASP A 423 3.67 -8.31 30.14
C ASP A 423 4.37 -7.08 29.52
N ALA A 424 5.58 -7.26 29.00
CA ALA A 424 6.36 -6.23 28.32
C ALA A 424 5.99 -6.17 26.83
N HIS A 425 5.69 -4.98 26.31
CA HIS A 425 5.42 -4.75 24.90
C HIS A 425 6.09 -3.47 24.41
N THR A 426 6.52 -3.45 23.15
CA THR A 426 6.95 -2.25 22.44
C THR A 426 6.10 -2.06 21.20
N MET A 427 5.22 -1.07 21.24
CA MET A 427 4.41 -0.66 20.11
C MET A 427 5.27 0.18 19.15
N LEU A 428 5.20 -0.09 17.86
CA LEU A 428 5.92 0.61 16.77
C LEU A 428 4.88 1.10 15.75
N THR A 429 5.04 2.29 15.19
CA THR A 429 4.20 2.82 14.10
C THR A 429 5.02 3.75 13.21
N PHE A 430 4.58 4.03 11.98
CA PHE A 430 5.23 4.95 11.05
C PHE A 430 4.46 6.27 10.95
N GLN A 431 5.17 7.40 11.01
CA GLN A 431 4.56 8.72 11.10
C GLN A 431 5.24 9.69 10.12
N THR A 432 4.45 10.29 9.22
CA THR A 432 4.97 11.25 8.24
C THR A 432 5.39 12.57 8.89
N PHE A 433 6.50 13.14 8.44
CA PHE A 433 6.89 14.49 8.78
C PHE A 433 5.81 15.47 8.30
N LEU A 434 5.49 16.46 9.12
CA LEU A 434 4.48 17.45 8.74
C LEU A 434 5.01 18.38 7.62
N PRO A 435 4.14 18.82 6.70
CA PRO A 435 4.47 19.92 5.79
C PRO A 435 4.79 21.19 6.59
N THR A 436 5.59 22.08 6.00
CA THR A 436 6.11 23.29 6.67
C THR A 436 5.00 24.17 7.23
N LEU A 437 4.88 24.25 8.56
CA LEU A 437 3.77 24.95 9.21
C LEU A 437 3.89 26.48 9.08
N SER A 438 2.79 27.12 8.69
CA SER A 438 2.62 28.58 8.75
C SER A 438 1.13 28.93 8.86
N GLU A 439 0.80 30.00 9.57
CA GLU A 439 -0.59 30.40 9.84
C GLU A 439 -1.32 30.77 8.55
N GLY A 440 -2.58 30.32 8.41
CA GLY A 440 -3.39 30.52 7.20
C GLY A 440 -3.07 29.58 6.03
N VAL A 441 -2.11 28.65 6.16
CA VAL A 441 -1.94 27.54 5.20
C VAL A 441 -2.92 26.42 5.50
N ARG A 442 -3.51 25.84 4.45
CA ARG A 442 -4.23 24.56 4.54
C ARG A 442 -3.25 23.40 4.44
N VAL A 443 -3.14 22.63 5.52
CA VAL A 443 -2.57 21.28 5.49
C VAL A 443 -3.67 20.27 5.15
N ASN A 444 -3.34 19.05 4.71
CA ASN A 444 -4.36 18.00 4.64
C ASN A 444 -4.58 17.44 6.06
N PRO A 445 -5.76 17.61 6.70
CA PRO A 445 -5.98 17.13 8.07
C PRO A 445 -5.92 15.61 8.22
N THR A 446 -5.97 14.83 7.13
CA THR A 446 -5.78 13.36 7.19
C THR A 446 -4.30 12.93 7.24
N LEU A 447 -3.35 13.88 7.19
CA LEU A 447 -1.89 13.64 7.20
C LEU A 447 -1.19 14.33 8.39
N VAL A 448 -1.93 14.64 9.45
CA VAL A 448 -1.41 15.30 10.65
C VAL A 448 -1.89 14.52 11.87
N ASN A 449 -0.97 13.86 12.55
CA ASN A 449 -1.24 12.97 13.68
C ASN A 449 -0.89 13.61 15.04
N GLY A 450 -1.38 12.99 16.11
CA GLY A 450 -1.60 13.64 17.40
C GLY A 450 -0.86 13.08 18.62
N ILE A 451 -1.35 13.49 19.79
CA ILE A 451 -0.85 13.06 21.09
C ILE A 451 -1.67 11.84 21.55
N ALA A 452 -1.05 10.66 21.44
CA ALA A 452 -1.51 9.36 21.95
C ALA A 452 -2.88 8.88 21.41
N ASN A 453 -2.80 8.13 20.30
CA ASN A 453 -3.87 7.34 19.66
C ASN A 453 -5.12 8.11 19.16
N GLU A 454 -5.33 9.37 19.55
CA GLU A 454 -6.28 10.28 18.90
C GLU A 454 -5.52 11.45 18.27
N PRO A 455 -5.89 11.92 17.06
CA PRO A 455 -5.07 12.89 16.34
C PRO A 455 -5.14 14.30 16.97
N PHE A 456 -6.26 14.68 17.61
CA PHE A 456 -6.45 15.99 18.24
C PHE A 456 -7.57 15.94 19.30
N LEU A 457 -7.64 16.96 20.16
CA LEU A 457 -8.94 17.35 20.71
C LEU A 457 -9.80 17.85 19.55
N THR A 458 -10.83 17.11 19.16
CA THR A 458 -11.76 17.52 18.10
C THR A 458 -13.02 18.10 18.73
N GLY A 459 -13.46 19.26 18.28
CA GLY A 459 -14.69 19.90 18.71
C GLY A 459 -15.93 19.32 18.05
N ASP A 460 -17.05 19.41 18.76
CA ASP A 460 -18.42 19.15 18.29
C ASP A 460 -19.21 20.45 18.05
N GLY A 461 -18.58 21.62 18.24
CA GLY A 461 -19.24 22.92 18.21
C GLY A 461 -20.07 23.27 19.46
N THR A 462 -20.05 22.44 20.51
CA THR A 462 -20.86 22.67 21.74
C THR A 462 -20.06 22.62 23.04
N VAL A 463 -19.10 21.70 23.17
CA VAL A 463 -18.27 21.51 24.37
C VAL A 463 -17.07 22.45 24.35
N GLY A 464 -16.90 23.23 25.42
CA GLY A 464 -15.69 24.02 25.65
C GLY A 464 -14.59 23.18 26.29
N PHE A 465 -13.33 23.48 25.97
CA PHE A 465 -12.16 22.88 26.62
C PHE A 465 -11.40 23.88 27.49
N THR A 466 -10.70 23.40 28.51
CA THR A 466 -9.86 24.22 29.38
C THR A 466 -8.55 23.50 29.68
N ALA A 467 -7.42 24.19 29.50
CA ALA A 467 -6.10 23.73 29.91
C ALA A 467 -5.78 24.17 31.34
N GLU A 468 -5.21 23.27 32.16
CA GLU A 468 -4.74 23.58 33.51
C GLU A 468 -3.30 23.06 33.72
N LEU A 469 -2.33 23.95 33.95
CA LEU A 469 -0.95 23.57 34.27
C LEU A 469 -0.86 23.01 35.71
N LYS A 470 -0.67 21.70 35.82
CA LYS A 470 -0.58 20.99 37.11
C LYS A 470 0.78 21.19 37.77
N SER A 471 1.85 20.83 37.06
CA SER A 471 3.24 20.88 37.55
C SER A 471 4.19 21.38 36.46
N ALA A 472 5.34 21.88 36.90
CA ALA A 472 6.49 22.18 36.07
C ALA A 472 7.73 22.11 36.97
N ALA A 473 8.57 21.11 36.76
CA ALA A 473 9.76 20.79 37.56
C ALA A 473 11.09 20.94 36.79
N SER A 474 11.02 21.43 35.54
CA SER A 474 12.17 21.57 34.63
C SER A 474 13.37 22.37 35.14
N ALA A 475 14.56 21.96 34.69
CA ALA A 475 15.77 22.76 34.75
C ALA A 475 15.72 24.03 33.87
N TYR A 476 14.76 24.11 32.93
CA TYR A 476 14.64 25.16 31.92
C TYR A 476 13.29 25.88 31.94
N ALA A 477 13.28 27.16 31.61
CA ALA A 477 12.04 27.90 31.39
C ALA A 477 11.42 27.47 30.05
N ASN A 478 10.36 26.66 30.12
CA ASN A 478 9.66 26.15 28.95
C ASN A 478 8.42 27.00 28.62
N THR A 479 8.07 27.07 27.33
CA THR A 479 6.89 27.75 26.82
C THR A 479 5.90 26.74 26.24
N LEU A 480 4.69 26.67 26.78
CA LEU A 480 3.58 25.87 26.23
C LEU A 480 2.67 26.76 25.39
N GLY A 481 2.31 26.32 24.19
CA GLY A 481 1.35 26.95 23.31
C GLY A 481 0.33 25.98 22.72
N VAL A 482 -0.64 26.54 22.02
CA VAL A 482 -1.77 25.88 21.37
C VAL A 482 -1.99 26.49 19.98
N TYR A 483 -2.59 25.74 19.07
CA TYR A 483 -3.15 26.24 17.82
C TYR A 483 -4.34 25.39 17.37
N ARG A 484 -5.14 25.93 16.44
CA ARG A 484 -6.26 25.25 15.82
C ARG A 484 -5.92 24.76 14.41
N ILE A 485 -6.59 23.70 13.99
CA ILE A 485 -6.74 23.30 12.59
C ILE A 485 -8.24 23.19 12.32
N ALA A 486 -8.77 24.05 11.46
CA ALA A 486 -10.17 23.95 11.02
C ALA A 486 -10.41 22.64 10.23
N ALA A 487 -11.68 22.22 10.10
CA ALA A 487 -12.05 21.01 9.36
C ALA A 487 -11.61 21.02 7.87
N ASP A 488 -11.31 22.20 7.30
CA ASP A 488 -10.76 22.37 5.95
C ASP A 488 -9.22 22.34 5.88
N GLY A 489 -8.56 22.07 7.00
CA GLY A 489 -7.09 22.03 7.13
C GLY A 489 -6.42 23.36 7.46
N THR A 490 -7.15 24.48 7.61
CA THR A 490 -6.55 25.80 7.85
C THR A 490 -6.02 25.94 9.28
N ILE A 491 -4.74 26.28 9.44
CA ILE A 491 -4.13 26.58 10.75
C ILE A 491 -4.46 28.02 11.20
N SER A 492 -4.91 28.17 12.45
CA SER A 492 -5.33 29.45 13.05
C SER A 492 -5.17 29.48 14.58
N ASP A 493 -5.45 30.64 15.20
CA ASP A 493 -5.56 30.84 16.65
C ASP A 493 -4.34 30.33 17.44
N VAL A 494 -3.14 30.67 16.96
CA VAL A 494 -1.88 30.28 17.59
C VAL A 494 -1.68 31.12 18.86
N GLN A 495 -1.83 30.51 20.04
CA GLN A 495 -1.72 31.18 21.33
C GLN A 495 -0.62 30.57 22.20
N ILE A 496 0.07 31.40 22.98
CA ILE A 496 0.96 30.93 24.05
C ILE A 496 0.14 30.82 25.34
N LEU A 497 -0.07 29.59 25.81
CA LEU A 497 -0.77 29.30 27.06
C LEU A 497 0.07 29.73 28.27
N PHE A 498 1.35 29.32 28.30
CA PHE A 498 2.27 29.58 29.40
C PHE A 498 3.66 29.90 28.86
N ASN A 499 4.12 31.15 28.92
CA ASN A 499 5.41 31.57 28.37
C ASN A 499 6.63 31.34 29.31
N ASN A 500 6.39 30.70 30.47
CA ASN A 500 7.42 30.22 31.42
C ASN A 500 6.71 29.30 32.43
N THR A 501 6.62 28.01 32.13
CA THR A 501 5.85 27.02 32.93
C THR A 501 6.27 26.98 34.40
N LEU A 502 7.58 27.13 34.69
CA LEU A 502 8.13 27.18 36.05
C LEU A 502 7.57 28.33 36.91
N ASN A 503 7.14 29.43 36.29
CA ASN A 503 6.79 30.68 36.99
C ASN A 503 5.31 31.08 36.81
N VAL A 504 4.43 30.15 36.40
CA VAL A 504 3.00 30.43 36.30
C VAL A 504 2.35 30.52 37.68
N ALA A 505 1.92 31.73 38.05
CA ALA A 505 1.21 32.02 39.29
C ALA A 505 -0.07 31.17 39.42
N SER A 506 -0.39 30.71 40.63
CA SER A 506 -1.45 29.72 40.87
C SER A 506 -2.83 30.10 40.29
N GLY A 507 -3.20 31.38 40.33
CA GLY A 507 -4.45 31.90 39.75
C GLY A 507 -4.44 32.14 38.22
N ALA A 508 -3.34 31.83 37.54
CA ALA A 508 -3.14 31.99 36.09
C ALA A 508 -2.71 30.67 35.42
N ARG A 509 -2.87 29.52 36.11
CA ARG A 509 -2.55 28.18 35.59
C ARG A 509 -3.67 27.59 34.72
N THR A 510 -4.83 28.24 34.66
CA THR A 510 -6.00 27.77 33.93
C THR A 510 -6.26 28.70 32.75
N VAL A 511 -6.34 28.13 31.54
CA VAL A 511 -6.61 28.87 30.29
C VAL A 511 -7.79 28.23 29.59
N ASP A 512 -8.81 29.03 29.30
CA ASP A 512 -9.95 28.63 28.47
C ASP A 512 -9.48 28.46 27.02
N LEU A 513 -9.72 27.29 26.44
CA LEU A 513 -9.43 26.99 25.03
C LEU A 513 -10.66 27.25 24.14
N GLY A 514 -11.76 27.73 24.72
CA GLY A 514 -13.04 27.95 24.06
C GLY A 514 -13.73 26.66 23.64
N THR A 515 -14.82 26.82 22.89
CA THR A 515 -15.54 25.74 22.20
C THR A 515 -15.03 25.68 20.76
N PRO A 516 -14.26 24.64 20.37
CA PRO A 516 -13.87 24.47 18.97
C PRO A 516 -15.08 24.09 18.13
N ALA A 517 -15.10 24.52 16.87
CA ALA A 517 -16.18 24.17 15.96
C ALA A 517 -16.26 22.66 15.67
N ASP A 518 -17.39 22.20 15.12
CA ASP A 518 -17.58 20.81 14.69
C ASP A 518 -16.51 20.41 13.67
N GLY A 519 -15.71 19.40 14.00
CA GLY A 519 -14.55 18.96 13.22
C GLY A 519 -13.31 19.88 13.27
N GLU A 520 -13.34 20.97 14.05
CA GLU A 520 -12.14 21.76 14.36
C GLU A 520 -11.29 21.05 15.41
N ARG A 521 -9.98 21.13 15.24
CA ARG A 521 -8.99 20.36 15.97
C ARG A 521 -8.06 21.28 16.74
N VAL A 522 -7.76 20.95 18.00
CA VAL A 522 -6.85 21.72 18.86
C VAL A 522 -5.60 20.90 19.17
N ALA A 523 -4.42 21.48 18.91
CA ALA A 523 -3.11 20.87 19.16
C ALA A 523 -2.18 21.79 19.96
N PHE A 524 -1.19 21.18 20.61
CA PHE A 524 -0.29 21.81 21.57
C PHE A 524 1.17 21.68 21.15
N PHE A 525 2.01 22.65 21.55
CA PHE A 525 3.45 22.63 21.32
C PHE A 525 4.21 23.13 22.55
N LEU A 526 5.43 22.61 22.76
CA LEU A 526 6.34 23.05 23.82
C LEU A 526 7.65 23.57 23.21
N ILE A 527 8.23 24.60 23.81
CA ILE A 527 9.55 25.16 23.46
C ILE A 527 10.43 25.16 24.73
N GLN A 528 11.63 24.60 24.64
CA GLN A 528 12.60 24.52 25.75
C GLN A 528 13.89 25.31 25.46
N ASN A 529 14.39 26.04 26.46
CA ASN A 529 15.59 26.88 26.33
C ASN A 529 16.91 26.11 26.56
N GLY A 530 17.44 25.41 25.54
CA GLY A 530 18.75 24.73 25.70
C GLY A 530 19.50 24.22 24.46
N PHE A 531 18.82 23.97 23.33
CA PHE A 531 19.41 23.26 22.18
C PHE A 531 20.51 24.05 21.44
N ASN A 532 21.75 23.52 21.44
CA ASN A 532 22.94 24.22 20.92
C ASN A 532 23.91 23.33 20.11
N LYS A 533 23.55 22.09 19.76
CA LYS A 533 24.41 21.16 18.98
C LYS A 533 23.57 20.26 18.06
N PHE A 534 24.22 19.79 16.99
CA PHE A 534 23.65 19.05 15.86
C PHE A 534 22.69 19.91 15.00
N GLY A 535 22.58 19.73 13.68
CA GLY A 535 23.32 18.77 12.85
C GLY A 535 22.90 18.72 11.37
N ALA A 536 22.52 19.85 10.77
CA ALA A 536 22.00 19.96 9.39
C ALA A 536 20.57 19.41 9.16
N LEU A 537 19.61 19.91 9.94
CA LEU A 537 18.29 20.26 9.39
C LEU A 537 18.37 21.63 8.70
N PRO A 538 17.46 21.97 7.75
CA PRO A 538 17.40 23.30 7.14
C PRO A 538 16.64 24.36 7.99
N ASP A 539 17.39 25.08 8.84
CA ASP A 539 17.23 26.50 9.28
C ASP A 539 15.92 27.07 9.94
N ASN A 540 15.77 26.89 11.28
CA ASN A 540 15.28 27.82 12.36
C ASN A 540 13.99 28.72 12.25
N LEU A 541 13.02 28.64 13.22
CA LEU A 541 11.60 29.19 13.21
C LEU A 541 11.07 29.95 14.50
N SER A 542 9.99 30.80 14.51
CA SER A 542 9.41 31.70 15.63
C SER A 542 9.34 33.27 15.39
N PHE A 543 9.01 34.13 16.40
CA PHE A 543 8.26 35.42 16.26
C PHE A 543 8.95 36.84 16.42
N VAL A 544 8.34 37.95 15.86
CA VAL A 544 8.65 39.43 15.97
C VAL A 544 7.47 40.41 15.62
N THR A 545 7.62 41.75 15.74
CA THR A 545 6.72 42.81 15.16
C THR A 545 6.76 42.82 13.62
N PRO A 546 5.63 43.02 12.91
CA PRO A 546 5.58 43.28 11.48
C PRO A 546 6.54 44.39 11.00
N GLY A 547 7.49 44.04 10.12
CA GLY A 547 8.30 45.00 9.36
C GLY A 547 9.49 45.65 10.10
N THR A 548 9.78 45.29 11.35
CA THR A 548 10.94 45.83 12.10
C THR A 548 12.04 44.79 12.37
N GLY A 549 11.71 43.51 12.45
CA GLY A 549 12.62 42.47 12.94
C GLY A 549 12.91 42.56 14.45
N ALA A 550 12.21 43.43 15.19
CA ALA A 550 12.24 43.53 16.66
C ALA A 550 10.94 42.94 17.25
N PRO A 551 10.88 42.49 18.52
CA PRO A 551 9.71 41.79 19.10
C PRO A 551 8.35 42.51 18.97
N SER A 552 7.24 41.76 19.04
CA SER A 552 5.87 42.27 18.88
C SER A 552 5.37 43.08 20.08
N ASP A 553 4.59 44.13 19.81
CA ASP A 553 3.80 44.88 20.81
C ASP A 553 2.30 44.74 20.46
N THR A 554 1.53 44.16 21.39
CA THR A 554 0.12 43.81 21.19
C THR A 554 -0.85 44.78 21.86
N ASP A 555 -0.41 45.63 22.81
CA ASP A 555 -1.28 46.57 23.53
C ASP A 555 -1.77 47.73 22.62
N ILE A 556 -1.24 47.78 21.41
CA ILE A 556 -1.62 48.66 20.29
C ILE A 556 -2.53 47.98 19.25
N GLY A 557 -2.91 46.72 19.45
CA GLY A 557 -3.83 45.98 18.58
C GLY A 557 -3.22 45.44 17.28
N ILE A 558 -1.94 45.07 17.29
CA ILE A 558 -1.19 44.59 16.10
C ILE A 558 -0.63 43.17 16.37
N PRO A 559 -0.90 42.17 15.51
CA PRO A 559 -0.40 40.80 15.70
C PRO A 559 1.11 40.60 15.47
N PRO A 560 1.73 39.58 16.09
CA PRO A 560 3.09 39.14 15.80
C PRO A 560 3.26 38.49 14.42
N VAL A 561 4.50 38.52 13.93
CA VAL A 561 5.07 37.90 12.72
C VAL A 561 6.37 37.21 13.17
N LEU A 562 7.44 37.14 12.36
CA LEU A 562 8.39 36.02 12.31
C LEU A 562 9.79 36.53 11.78
N GLN A 563 10.99 36.00 12.14
CA GLN A 563 12.35 36.60 11.81
C GLN A 563 13.65 35.70 11.77
N SER A 564 13.98 34.95 10.70
CA SER A 564 14.92 33.78 10.65
C SER A 564 16.42 34.07 10.77
N ALA A 565 17.12 33.12 11.40
CA ALA A 565 18.58 33.03 11.46
C ALA A 565 19.27 33.00 10.08
N THR A 566 18.64 32.41 9.05
CA THR A 566 19.19 32.39 7.67
C THR A 566 18.29 33.08 6.65
N LEU A 567 16.97 32.95 6.78
CA LEU A 567 16.02 33.54 5.81
C LEU A 567 15.62 34.98 6.14
N GLY A 568 15.91 35.48 7.35
CA GLY A 568 15.07 36.53 7.93
C GLY A 568 13.61 36.04 8.02
N ALA A 569 12.71 36.89 8.48
CA ALA A 569 11.27 36.66 8.47
C ALA A 569 10.65 35.32 8.98
N LEU A 570 11.31 34.36 9.71
CA LEU A 570 10.63 33.15 10.28
C LEU A 570 10.85 32.37 11.66
N SER A 571 11.66 32.44 12.77
CA SER A 571 12.85 33.05 13.42
C SER A 571 13.95 32.10 14.00
N GLY A 572 13.73 31.51 15.19
CA GLY A 572 14.68 30.81 16.07
C GLY A 572 14.34 29.32 16.35
N ALA A 573 13.52 29.02 17.37
CA ALA A 573 13.10 27.67 17.75
C ALA A 573 12.52 26.80 16.60
N THR A 574 13.25 25.74 16.25
CA THR A 574 12.77 24.62 15.42
C THR A 574 11.48 24.03 15.98
N ILE A 575 10.52 23.72 15.10
CA ILE A 575 9.26 23.06 15.47
C ILE A 575 9.54 21.65 15.98
N PHE A 576 8.98 21.31 17.14
CA PHE A 576 8.86 19.93 17.62
C PHE A 576 7.37 19.57 17.72
N HIS A 577 6.96 18.57 16.94
CA HIS A 577 5.91 17.64 17.37
C HIS A 577 6.57 16.49 18.14
N SER A 578 5.78 15.61 18.76
CA SER A 578 6.27 14.53 19.62
C SER A 578 6.92 13.37 18.85
N LEU A 579 8.09 13.63 18.24
CA LEU A 579 8.97 12.64 17.63
C LEU A 579 10.29 12.55 18.42
N SER A 580 10.52 11.42 19.08
CA SER A 580 11.72 11.14 19.88
C SER A 580 13.00 10.96 19.04
N THR A 581 12.90 11.10 17.72
CA THR A 581 13.96 10.82 16.74
C THR A 581 15.01 11.92 16.66
N LEU A 582 14.72 13.08 17.28
CA LEU A 582 15.62 14.22 17.47
C LEU A 582 16.42 14.15 18.79
N ASN A 583 16.29 13.07 19.58
CA ASN A 583 16.77 12.99 20.96
C ASN A 583 17.85 11.90 21.19
N PRO A 584 19.15 12.17 20.98
CA PRO A 584 20.21 11.21 21.28
C PRO A 584 20.40 11.05 22.81
N ALA A 585 20.46 9.79 23.28
CA ALA A 585 20.54 9.34 24.69
C ALA A 585 19.21 9.13 25.45
N GLU A 586 18.23 8.47 24.79
CA GLU A 586 17.28 7.53 25.43
C GLU A 586 16.22 8.08 26.42
N ALA A 587 15.80 9.34 26.31
CA ALA A 587 14.63 9.85 27.06
C ALA A 587 13.35 9.90 26.21
N MET A 588 12.22 9.43 26.77
CA MET A 588 10.87 9.67 26.24
C MET A 588 10.39 11.05 26.71
N GLN A 589 9.91 11.89 25.80
CA GLN A 589 9.63 13.30 26.08
C GLN A 589 8.15 13.71 26.06
N VAL A 590 7.22 12.78 25.87
CA VAL A 590 5.78 13.01 26.07
C VAL A 590 5.14 11.78 26.73
N LEU A 591 4.27 12.02 27.72
CA LEU A 591 3.37 11.03 28.33
C LEU A 591 1.96 11.60 28.39
N SER A 592 0.93 10.75 28.28
CA SER A 592 -0.45 11.15 28.50
C SER A 592 -1.30 10.04 29.09
N GLY A 593 -2.36 10.41 29.82
CA GLY A 593 -3.28 9.47 30.44
C GLY A 593 -4.44 10.19 31.13
N THR A 594 -5.51 9.47 31.47
CA THR A 594 -6.68 10.07 32.10
C THR A 594 -6.58 10.10 33.63
N SER A 595 -7.17 11.13 34.24
CA SER A 595 -7.34 11.19 35.69
C SER A 595 -8.31 10.10 36.18
N ALA A 596 -8.21 9.72 37.45
CA ALA A 596 -9.09 8.71 38.05
C ALA A 596 -10.57 9.15 37.97
N GLY A 597 -11.32 8.54 37.05
CA GLY A 597 -12.70 8.91 36.75
C GLY A 597 -12.91 9.64 35.41
N GLY A 598 -11.90 9.75 34.53
CA GLY A 598 -12.08 10.10 33.11
C GLY A 598 -12.51 11.55 32.82
N ARG A 599 -12.30 12.48 33.76
CA ARG A 599 -12.71 13.90 33.65
C ARG A 599 -11.59 14.85 33.23
N GLU A 600 -10.34 14.41 33.33
CA GLU A 600 -9.19 15.21 32.89
C GLU A 600 -8.27 14.32 32.05
N LEU A 601 -7.84 14.80 30.88
CA LEU A 601 -6.73 14.21 30.12
C LEU A 601 -5.45 14.90 30.55
N LEU A 602 -4.54 14.18 31.20
CA LEU A 602 -3.21 14.67 31.58
C LEU A 602 -2.24 14.46 30.41
N ILE A 603 -1.39 15.45 30.17
CA ILE A 603 -0.32 15.44 29.17
C ILE A 603 0.93 16.03 29.83
N GLY A 604 2.05 15.32 29.76
CA GLY A 604 3.34 15.69 30.35
C GLY A 604 4.49 15.67 29.34
N PHE A 605 5.51 16.48 29.60
CA PHE A 605 6.76 16.59 28.82
C PHE A 605 8.00 16.43 29.74
N GLU A 606 9.15 16.04 29.18
CA GLU A 606 10.41 15.71 29.89
C GLU A 606 11.67 16.31 29.21
N ASP A 607 12.79 16.49 29.93
CA ASP A 607 14.08 16.97 29.38
C ASP A 607 15.07 15.86 28.92
N LEU A 608 16.38 15.98 29.16
CA LEU A 608 17.44 15.09 28.65
C LEU A 608 18.39 14.67 29.81
N PRO A 609 18.65 13.36 30.01
CA PRO A 609 19.44 12.88 31.13
C PRO A 609 20.90 13.38 31.07
N SER A 610 21.22 14.28 31.99
CA SER A 610 22.59 14.60 32.37
C SER A 610 22.71 14.57 33.90
N ALA A 611 23.94 14.46 34.42
CA ALA A 611 24.25 13.95 35.76
C ALA A 611 23.86 14.85 36.96
N THR A 612 22.85 15.70 36.81
CA THR A 612 22.23 16.53 37.87
C THR A 612 20.70 16.53 37.86
N GLY A 613 20.04 15.83 36.94
CA GLY A 613 18.59 15.57 37.01
C GLY A 613 18.25 14.51 38.08
N ASP A 614 17.08 14.62 38.69
CA ASP A 614 16.64 13.83 39.86
C ASP A 614 15.74 12.63 39.52
N ASN A 615 15.26 12.51 38.28
CA ASN A 615 14.49 11.38 37.73
C ASN A 615 13.06 11.23 38.33
N ASP A 616 12.30 12.32 38.47
CA ASP A 616 10.95 12.31 39.06
C ASP A 616 9.75 12.55 38.10
N PHE A 617 9.98 12.48 36.78
CA PHE A 617 8.95 12.26 35.73
C PHE A 617 7.90 13.39 35.51
N GLN A 618 8.13 14.65 35.92
CA GLN A 618 7.13 15.74 35.79
C GLN A 618 7.68 17.12 35.37
N ASP A 619 8.51 17.16 34.33
CA ASP A 619 9.19 18.40 33.87
C ASP A 619 8.21 19.53 33.49
N VAL A 620 7.12 19.21 32.76
CA VAL A 620 5.92 20.06 32.57
C VAL A 620 4.69 19.15 32.43
N VAL A 621 3.66 19.30 33.27
CA VAL A 621 2.38 18.55 33.16
C VAL A 621 1.19 19.51 33.14
N PHE A 622 0.31 19.36 32.15
CA PHE A 622 -0.98 20.04 32.06
C PHE A 622 -2.14 19.04 31.94
N SER A 623 -3.36 19.47 32.26
CA SER A 623 -4.58 18.71 31.96
C SER A 623 -5.49 19.47 31.02
N ILE A 624 -6.23 18.73 30.19
CA ILE A 624 -7.43 19.21 29.49
C ILE A 624 -8.68 18.74 30.24
N LYS A 625 -9.69 19.60 30.32
CA LYS A 625 -11.03 19.32 30.85
C LYS A 625 -12.11 19.87 29.93
N THR A 626 -13.33 19.39 30.09
CA THR A 626 -14.54 20.04 29.57
C THR A 626 -14.93 21.25 30.44
N THR A 627 -15.54 22.28 29.87
CA THR A 627 -16.03 23.46 30.63
C THR A 627 -17.33 23.18 31.42
N THR A 628 -17.94 22.01 31.23
CA THR A 628 -19.18 21.58 31.90
C THR A 628 -18.97 20.63 33.08
N ASP A 629 -17.72 20.26 33.40
CA ASP A 629 -17.36 19.27 34.44
C ASP A 629 -17.83 17.81 34.12
N ASP A 630 -18.13 17.56 32.85
CA ASP A 630 -18.51 16.25 32.28
C ASP A 630 -17.28 15.38 31.95
N PHE A 631 -17.53 14.10 31.67
CA PHE A 631 -16.50 13.14 31.25
C PHE A 631 -15.89 13.52 29.89
N LEU A 632 -14.59 13.28 29.74
CA LEU A 632 -13.82 13.65 28.53
C LEU A 632 -13.81 12.52 27.48
N PHE A 633 -14.23 11.33 27.88
CA PHE A 633 -14.45 10.14 27.05
C PHE A 633 -15.77 9.49 27.52
N VAL A 634 -16.57 8.95 26.59
CA VAL A 634 -17.89 8.34 26.85
C VAL A 634 -17.90 6.90 26.36
#